data_AF-A0A844YTW9-F1
#
_entry.id   AF-A0A844YTW9-F1
#
_cell.length_a   1.000
_cell.length_b   1.000
_cell.length_c   1.000
_cell.angle_alpha   90.00
_cell.angle_beta   90.00
_cell.angle_gamma   90.00
#
_symmetry.space_group_name_H-M   'P 1'
#
loop_
_entity.id
_entity.type
_entity.pdbx_description
1 polymer ?
#
loop_
_entity_poly.entity_id
_entity_poly.type
_entity_poly.pdbx_seq_one_letter_code
_entity_poly.pdbx_strand_id
1 'polypeptide(L)' 'MTDSPKRPRDPNQLAKLIVDIATGDEPDTAGQPKDAAAQAMGKKGGQARAATMSPERRAEIARKAAAKRWSKPVQS' A
#
# COMPACT_ATOMS: atom_id res chain seq x y z
N MET A 1 14.15 -2.64 -7.17
CA MET A 1 13.37 -3.50 -8.09
C MET A 1 11.96 -2.96 -8.08
N THR A 2 11.49 -2.40 -9.19
CA THR A 2 10.16 -1.81 -9.27
C THR A 2 9.14 -2.94 -9.33
N ASP A 3 8.28 -3.04 -8.32
CA ASP A 3 7.10 -3.89 -8.39
C ASP A 3 6.28 -3.49 -9.61
N SER A 4 6.12 -4.43 -10.55
CA SER A 4 5.20 -4.26 -11.67
C SER A 4 3.81 -3.99 -11.09
N PRO A 5 3.16 -2.87 -11.44
CA PRO A 5 1.86 -2.56 -10.88
C PRO A 5 0.86 -3.65 -11.27
N LYS A 6 -0.05 -3.98 -10.35
CA LYS A 6 -1.08 -5.01 -10.56
C LYS A 6 -1.93 -4.76 -11.81
N ARG A 7 -2.00 -3.51 -12.26
CA ARG A 7 -2.63 -3.10 -13.52
C ARG A 7 -1.63 -2.33 -14.39
N PRO A 8 -1.63 -2.55 -15.72
CA PRO A 8 -0.80 -1.79 -16.65
C PRO A 8 -1.04 -0.28 -16.55
N ARG A 9 0.02 0.52 -16.75
CA ARG A 9 -0.09 1.99 -16.79
C ARG A 9 -0.57 2.49 -18.16
N ASP A 10 -0.30 1.72 -19.21
CA ASP A 10 -0.74 2.05 -20.55
C ASP A 10 -2.27 1.89 -20.68
N PRO A 11 -2.99 2.90 -21.20
CA PRO A 11 -4.44 2.85 -21.30
C PRO A 11 -4.97 1.73 -22.21
N ASN A 12 -4.26 1.39 -23.29
CA ASN A 12 -4.71 0.35 -24.22
C ASN A 12 -4.56 -1.04 -23.61
N GLN A 13 -3.43 -1.29 -22.95
CA GLN A 13 -3.20 -2.51 -22.20
C GLN A 13 -4.20 -2.65 -21.04
N LEU A 14 -4.52 -1.55 -20.37
CA LEU A 14 -5.52 -1.54 -19.31
C LEU A 14 -6.93 -1.84 -19.85
N ALA A 15 -7.30 -1.23 -20.98
CA ALA A 15 -8.59 -1.49 -21.62
C ALA A 15 -8.73 -2.96 -22.02
N LYS A 16 -7.69 -3.56 -22.60
CA LYS A 16 -7.64 -5.00 -22.90
C LYS A 16 -7.85 -5.84 -21.63
N LEU A 17 -7.07 -5.56 -20.58
CA LEU A 17 -7.18 -6.30 -19.32
C LEU A 17 -8.59 -6.23 -18.72
N ILE A 18 -9.26 -5.08 -18.81
CA ILE A 18 -10.64 -4.92 -18.33
C ILE A 18 -11.60 -5.80 -19.13
N VAL A 19 -11.45 -5.86 -20.46
CA VAL A 19 -12.28 -6.71 -21.32
C VAL A 19 -12.04 -8.18 -21.00
N ASP A 20 -10.77 -8.62 -20.94
CA ASP A 20 -10.40 -10.01 -20.66
C ASP A 20 -10.97 -10.45 -19.28
N ILE A 21 -10.97 -9.57 -18.27
CA ILE A 21 -11.60 -9.82 -16.97
C ILE A 21 -13.13 -9.94 -17.08
N ALA A 22 -13.76 -9.05 -17.83
CA ALA A 22 -15.22 -9.00 -17.97
C ALA A 22 -15.77 -10.19 -18.78
N THR A 23 -14.99 -10.71 -19.73
CA THR A 23 -15.33 -11.90 -20.54
C THR A 23 -14.99 -13.20 -19.83
N GLY A 24 -14.17 -13.16 -18.77
CA GLY A 24 -13.72 -14.32 -18.03
C GLY A 24 -12.48 -15.00 -18.61
N ASP A 25 -11.81 -14.37 -19.58
CA ASP A 25 -10.54 -14.84 -20.15
C ASP A 25 -9.38 -14.69 -19.16
N GLU A 26 -9.46 -13.72 -18.24
CA GLU A 26 -8.49 -13.50 -17.16
C GLU A 26 -9.20 -13.36 -15.79
N PRO A 27 -8.70 -13.98 -14.72
CA PRO A 27 -9.27 -13.81 -13.39
C PRO A 27 -8.98 -12.42 -12.81
N ASP A 28 -10.02 -11.76 -12.24
CA ASP A 28 -9.78 -10.56 -11.44
C ASP A 28 -9.12 -10.94 -10.11
N THR A 29 -7.85 -10.60 -10.01
CA THR A 29 -7.05 -10.81 -8.80
C THR A 29 -6.94 -9.53 -7.97
N ALA A 30 -7.60 -8.44 -8.38
CA ALA A 30 -7.68 -7.22 -7.59
C ALA A 30 -8.57 -7.46 -6.36
N GLY A 31 -7.99 -7.36 -5.17
CA GLY A 31 -8.74 -7.47 -3.91
C GLY A 31 -8.84 -8.89 -3.34
N GLN A 32 -8.07 -9.86 -3.85
CA GLN A 32 -7.96 -11.15 -3.16
C GLN A 32 -7.56 -10.94 -1.69
N PRO A 33 -8.23 -11.63 -0.75
CA PRO A 33 -7.96 -11.45 0.67
C PRO A 33 -6.50 -11.77 0.93
N LYS A 34 -5.80 -10.80 1.54
CA LYS A 34 -4.40 -11.00 1.97
C LYS A 34 -4.32 -12.24 2.85
N ASP A 35 -3.25 -13.02 2.70
CA ASP A 35 -3.01 -14.23 3.49
C ASP A 35 -3.32 -13.97 4.97
N ALA A 36 -4.20 -14.78 5.57
CA ALA A 36 -4.66 -14.58 6.94
C ALA A 36 -3.48 -14.53 7.94
N ALA A 37 -2.44 -15.34 7.69
CA ALA A 37 -1.21 -15.33 8.46
C ALA A 37 -0.46 -13.99 8.34
N ALA A 38 -0.36 -13.41 7.14
CA ALA A 38 0.29 -12.12 6.93
C ALA A 38 -0.47 -10.98 7.62
N GLN A 39 -1.81 -11.01 7.59
CA GLN A 39 -2.65 -10.04 8.29
C GLN A 39 -2.45 -10.13 9.82
N ALA A 40 -2.46 -11.34 10.37
CA ALA A 40 -2.23 -11.57 11.80
C ALA A 40 -0.84 -11.07 12.24
N MET A 41 0.20 -11.37 11.45
CA MET A 41 1.56 -10.92 11.71
C MET A 41 1.69 -9.39 11.65
N GLY A 42 1.04 -8.75 10.67
CA GLY A 42 1.01 -7.29 10.57
C GLY A 42 0.38 -6.62 11.79
N LYS A 43 -0.76 -7.15 12.26
CA LYS A 43 -1.42 -6.67 13.49
C LYS A 43 -0.53 -6.83 14.71
N LYS A 44 0.08 -8.00 14.90
CA LYS A 44 0.98 -8.30 16.02
C LYS A 44 2.19 -7.36 16.03
N GLY A 45 2.85 -7.19 14.89
CA GLY A 45 4.02 -6.32 14.75
C GLY A 45 3.68 -4.83 14.93
N GLY A 46 2.50 -4.38 14.51
CA GLY A 46 2.01 -3.03 14.77
C GLY A 46 1.79 -2.76 16.25
N GLN A 47 1.10 -3.68 16.95
CA GLN A 47 0.85 -3.58 18.38
C GLN A 47 2.14 -3.59 19.20
N ALA A 48 3.08 -4.49 18.88
CA ALA A 48 4.37 -4.55 19.55
C ALA A 48 5.15 -3.24 19.43
N ARG A 49 5.22 -2.66 18.22
CA ARG A 49 5.87 -1.35 18.01
C ARG A 49 5.18 -0.21 18.76
N ALA A 50 3.85 -0.25 18.86
CA ALA A 50 3.13 0.76 19.64
C ALA A 50 3.48 0.63 21.13
N ALA A 51 3.46 -0.59 21.67
CA ALA A 51 3.74 -0.85 23.09
C ALA A 51 5.16 -0.45 23.52
N THR A 52 6.16 -0.65 22.66
CA THR A 52 7.57 -0.34 23.00
C THR A 52 7.93 1.14 22.87
N MET A 53 7.07 1.97 22.27
CA MET A 53 7.34 3.39 22.08
C MET A 53 6.76 4.26 23.20
N SER A 54 7.57 5.20 23.70
CA SER A 54 7.09 6.24 24.64
C SER A 54 6.13 7.23 23.96
N PRO A 55 5.22 7.87 24.72
CA PRO A 55 4.31 8.90 24.19
C PRO A 55 5.03 10.03 23.45
N GLU A 56 6.17 10.48 23.97
CA GLU A 56 6.98 11.58 23.40
C GLU A 56 7.54 11.18 22.04
N ARG A 57 8.08 9.95 21.95
CA ARG A 57 8.61 9.43 20.71
C ARG A 57 7.52 9.24 19.65
N ARG A 58 6.32 8.81 20.05
CA ARG A 58 5.15 8.75 19.14
C ARG A 58 4.78 10.14 18.62
N ALA A 59 4.74 11.15 19.50
CA ALA A 59 4.45 12.54 19.11
C ALA A 59 5.53 13.14 18.20
N GLU A 60 6.80 12.82 18.42
CA GLU A 60 7.91 13.21 17.55
C GLU A 60 7.75 12.65 16.13
N ILE A 61 7.46 11.36 16.00
CA ILE A 61 7.24 10.72 14.69
C ILE A 61 6.03 11.33 13.99
N ALA A 62 4.93 11.58 14.70
CA ALA A 62 3.73 12.19 14.15
C ALA A 62 4.01 13.59 13.57
N ARG A 63 4.75 14.43 14.31
CA ARG A 63 5.15 15.77 13.84
C ARG A 63 6.03 15.69 12.59
N LYS A 64 7.02 14.79 12.56
CA LYS A 64 7.89 14.57 11.39
C LYS A 64 7.10 14.09 10.16
N ALA A 65 6.17 13.16 10.36
CA ALA A 65 5.30 12.66 9.30
C ALA A 65 4.40 13.76 8.72
N ALA A 66 3.79 14.59 9.59
CA ALA A 66 3.00 15.73 9.17
C ALA A 66 3.84 16.73 8.37
N ALA A 67 5.03 17.11 8.88
CA ALA A 67 5.93 18.01 8.18
C ALA A 67 6.27 17.51 6.77
N LYS A 68 6.56 16.21 6.60
CA LYS A 68 6.87 15.62 5.29
C LYS A 68 5.64 15.53 4.37
N ARG A 69 4.45 15.27 4.92
CA ARG A 69 3.21 15.20 4.14
C ARG A 69 2.79 16.58 3.61
N TRP A 70 3.04 17.62 4.40
CA TRP A 70 2.62 18.99 4.10
C TRP A 70 3.73 19.87 3.53
N SER A 71 4.98 19.41 3.53
CA SER A 71 6.07 20.13 2.86
C SER A 71 5.78 20.19 1.37
N LYS A 72 5.94 21.39 0.79
CA LYS A 72 5.90 21.55 -0.67
C LYS A 72 6.99 20.67 -1.29
N PRO A 73 6.70 19.96 -2.38
CA PRO A 73 7.73 19.18 -3.08
C PRO A 73 8.87 20.13 -3.44
N VAL A 74 10.08 19.80 -2.97
CA VAL A 74 11.29 20.43 -3.48
C VAL A 74 11.37 20.01 -4.94
N GLN A 75 11.17 20.96 -5.85
CA GLN A 75 11.42 20.74 -7.26
C GLN A 75 12.91 20.44 -7.42
N SER A 76 13.21 19.26 -7.95
CA SER A 76 14.55 18.80 -8.32
C SER A 76 14.59 18.56 -9.82
#